data_AF-A0A945DKS5-F1
#
_entry.id   AF-A0A945DKS5-F1
#
_cell.length_a   1.000
_cell.length_b   1.000
_cell.length_c   1.000
_cell.angle_alpha   90.00
_cell.angle_beta   90.00
_cell.angle_gamma   90.00
#
_symmetry.space_group_name_H-M   'P 1'
#
loop_
_entity.id
_entity.type
_entity.pdbx_description
1 polymer ?
#
loop_
_entity_poly.entity_id
_entity_poly.type
_entity_poly.pdbx_seq_one_letter_code
_entity_poly.pdbx_strand_id
1 'polypeptide(L)'
;MATLLSYIKVKAGQETAYEDMQAVLYRDTWATEPGCRRYEFYRGPERGEYYALLSFDDFQAFLIHQSSDHHEDFGEKFGAIIEDHWVKWVDPMDRGSMGLVPSNPQKPQENATPLMIQNSQAMPIEVPDWWREQRS
;
A
#
# COMPACT_ATOMS: atom_id res chain seq x y z
N MET A 1 3.89 -12.58 -1.37
CA MET A 1 3.74 -11.20 -1.87
C MET A 1 2.57 -10.56 -1.17
N ALA A 2 2.66 -9.25 -0.94
CA ALA A 2 1.55 -8.40 -0.55
C ALA A 2 1.33 -7.39 -1.69
N THR A 3 0.14 -7.29 -2.27
CA THR A 3 -0.18 -6.32 -3.33
C THR A 3 -1.51 -5.65 -3.04
N LEU A 4 -1.52 -4.32 -3.08
CA LEU A 4 -2.69 -3.52 -2.77
C LEU A 4 -2.91 -2.41 -3.78
N LEU A 5 -4.17 -2.02 -3.91
CA LEU A 5 -4.60 -0.79 -4.53
C LEU A 5 -5.05 0.19 -3.45
N SER A 6 -4.65 1.45 -3.60
CA SER A 6 -5.14 2.57 -2.80
C SER A 6 -5.88 3.55 -3.69
N TYR A 7 -7.01 4.05 -3.22
CA TYR A 7 -7.67 5.23 -3.78
C TYR A 7 -7.62 6.34 -2.76
N ILE A 8 -7.28 7.53 -3.21
CA ILE A 8 -7.19 8.71 -2.37
C ILE A 8 -7.98 9.85 -3.03
N LYS A 9 -8.89 10.47 -2.28
CA LYS A 9 -9.46 11.79 -2.59
C LYS A 9 -8.81 12.83 -1.69
N VAL A 10 -8.15 13.80 -2.30
CA VAL A 10 -7.52 14.94 -1.62
C VAL A 10 -8.50 16.11 -1.59
N LYS A 11 -8.56 16.83 -0.46
CA LYS A 11 -9.37 18.05 -0.31
C LYS A 11 -9.01 19.08 -1.37
N ALA A 12 -10.01 19.77 -1.91
CA ALA A 12 -9.81 20.76 -2.95
C ALA A 12 -8.75 21.82 -2.58
N GLY A 13 -7.76 22.01 -3.44
CA GLY A 13 -6.68 22.98 -3.23
C GLY A 13 -5.45 22.42 -2.50
N GLN A 14 -5.48 21.16 -2.06
CA GLN A 14 -4.36 20.48 -1.41
C GLN A 14 -3.58 19.56 -2.35
N GLU A 15 -3.87 19.59 -3.66
CA GLU A 15 -3.28 18.65 -4.63
C GLU A 15 -1.75 18.77 -4.70
N THR A 16 -1.22 19.99 -4.75
CA THR A 16 0.23 20.22 -4.74
C THR A 16 0.88 19.72 -3.46
N ALA A 17 0.27 20.01 -2.30
CA ALA A 17 0.79 19.57 -1.01
C ALA A 17 0.83 18.04 -0.92
N TYR A 18 -0.22 17.36 -1.40
CA TYR A 18 -0.26 15.91 -1.45
C TYR A 18 0.83 15.34 -2.38
N GLU A 19 0.98 15.88 -3.58
CA GLU A 19 1.99 15.40 -4.54
C GLU A 19 3.43 15.63 -4.05
N ASP A 20 3.69 16.75 -3.39
CA ASP A 20 4.99 17.03 -2.76
C ASP A 20 5.28 16.04 -1.63
N MET A 21 4.29 15.74 -0.79
CA MET A 21 4.40 14.72 0.25
C MET A 21 4.67 13.34 -0.36
N GLN A 22 3.97 12.96 -1.43
CA GLN A 22 4.20 11.67 -2.09
C GLN A 22 5.53 11.59 -2.80
N ALA A 23 6.07 12.69 -3.33
CA ALA A 23 7.41 12.71 -3.92
C ALA A 23 8.50 12.40 -2.88
N VAL A 24 8.33 12.93 -1.64
CA VAL A 24 9.21 12.60 -0.51
C VAL A 24 9.08 11.13 -0.12
N LEU A 25 7.85 10.66 0.08
CA LEU A 25 7.58 9.28 0.48
C LEU A 25 8.12 8.28 -0.55
N TYR A 26 7.88 8.52 -1.84
CA TYR A 26 8.41 7.71 -2.94
C TYR A 26 9.93 7.61 -2.89
N ARG A 27 10.62 8.74 -2.75
CA ARG A 27 12.09 8.76 -2.71
C ARG A 27 12.61 7.94 -1.53
N ASP A 28 12.03 8.11 -0.35
CA ASP A 28 12.52 7.48 0.87
C ASP A 28 12.22 5.98 0.90
N THR A 29 11.04 5.55 0.40
CA THR A 29 10.72 4.14 0.16
C THR A 29 11.72 3.49 -0.78
N TRP A 30 11.97 4.05 -1.96
CA TRP A 30 12.95 3.46 -2.90
C TRP A 30 14.38 3.45 -2.40
N ALA A 31 14.76 4.42 -1.55
CA ALA A 31 16.10 4.49 -0.99
C ALA A 31 16.33 3.47 0.13
N THR A 32 15.29 3.10 0.88
CA THR A 32 15.45 2.39 2.17
C THR A 32 14.70 1.06 2.27
N GLU A 33 13.77 0.77 1.36
CA GLU A 33 12.90 -0.40 1.44
C GLU A 33 13.14 -1.39 0.29
N PRO A 34 14.17 -2.24 0.36
CA PRO A 34 14.48 -3.21 -0.71
C PRO A 34 13.38 -4.26 -0.93
N GLY A 35 12.48 -4.44 0.05
CA GLY A 35 11.32 -5.32 -0.06
C GLY A 35 10.13 -4.71 -0.81
N CYS A 36 10.20 -3.43 -1.20
CA CYS A 36 9.20 -2.79 -2.04
C CYS A 36 9.48 -3.10 -3.52
N ARG A 37 8.49 -3.67 -4.21
CA ARG A 37 8.57 -4.06 -5.63
C ARG A 37 7.92 -3.05 -6.56
N ARG A 38 6.77 -2.50 -6.14
CA ARG A 38 6.04 -1.45 -6.85
C ARG A 38 5.60 -0.40 -5.86
N TYR A 39 5.77 0.85 -6.25
CA TYR A 39 5.36 2.02 -5.49
C TYR A 39 4.90 3.11 -6.45
N GLU A 40 3.78 2.86 -7.11
CA GLU A 40 3.33 3.61 -8.28
C GLU A 40 2.12 4.47 -7.94
N PHE A 41 2.14 5.74 -8.34
CA PHE A 41 1.05 6.69 -8.10
C PHE A 41 0.55 7.29 -9.41
N TYR A 42 -0.76 7.47 -9.48
CA TYR A 42 -1.46 7.95 -10.66
C TYR A 42 -2.48 9.01 -10.25
N ARG A 43 -2.63 10.07 -11.05
CA ARG A 43 -3.77 10.99 -10.94
C ARG A 43 -5.01 10.29 -11.52
N GLY A 44 -6.14 10.45 -10.85
CA GLY A 44 -7.44 10.02 -11.33
C GLY A 44 -8.07 10.99 -12.32
N PRO A 45 -9.22 10.61 -12.92
CA PRO A 45 -9.93 11.44 -13.88
C PRO A 45 -10.61 12.64 -13.22
N GLU A 46 -11.01 12.55 -11.95
CA GLU A 46 -11.56 13.69 -11.23
C GLU A 46 -10.48 14.47 -10.46
N ARG A 47 -10.70 15.77 -10.25
CA ARG A 47 -9.79 16.61 -9.48
C ARG A 47 -9.64 16.06 -8.05
N GLY A 48 -8.40 15.99 -7.59
CA GLY A 48 -8.04 15.49 -6.27
C GLY A 48 -8.10 13.97 -6.14
N GLU A 49 -8.46 13.22 -7.19
CA GLU A 49 -8.38 11.75 -7.15
C GLU A 49 -6.98 11.27 -7.48
N TYR A 50 -6.57 10.24 -6.75
CA TYR A 50 -5.33 9.53 -6.97
C TYR A 50 -5.53 8.03 -6.75
N TYR A 51 -4.74 7.25 -7.46
CA TYR A 51 -4.66 5.80 -7.31
C TYR A 51 -3.22 5.41 -7.05
N ALA A 52 -3.02 4.38 -6.23
CA ALA A 52 -1.70 3.81 -6.02
C ALA A 52 -1.74 2.30 -6.17
N LEU A 53 -0.72 1.74 -6.85
CA LEU A 53 -0.46 0.30 -6.91
C LEU A 53 0.84 0.02 -6.17
N LEU A 54 0.73 -0.71 -5.06
CA LEU A 54 1.86 -1.07 -4.24
C LEU A 54 2.02 -2.58 -4.22
N SER A 55 3.24 -3.06 -4.32
CA SER A 55 3.54 -4.48 -4.12
C SER A 55 4.84 -4.67 -3.38
N PHE A 56 4.88 -5.67 -2.51
CA PHE A 56 6.01 -5.97 -1.64
C PHE A 56 6.37 -7.45 -1.75
N ASP A 57 7.61 -7.77 -1.39
CA ASP A 57 8.12 -9.14 -1.40
C ASP A 57 7.18 -10.11 -0.67
N ASP A 58 6.76 -9.69 0.52
CA ASP A 58 5.91 -10.42 1.44
C ASP A 58 5.14 -9.45 2.36
N PHE A 59 4.36 -9.98 3.31
CA PHE A 59 3.58 -9.13 4.22
C PHE A 59 4.48 -8.44 5.25
N GLN A 60 5.61 -9.01 5.62
CA GLN A 60 6.56 -8.38 6.53
C GLN A 60 7.15 -7.11 5.90
N ALA A 61 7.52 -7.14 4.63
CA ALA A 61 8.00 -5.96 3.89
C ALA A 61 6.93 -4.87 3.84
N PHE A 62 5.66 -5.23 3.65
CA PHE A 62 4.55 -4.27 3.80
C PHE A 62 4.46 -3.71 5.22
N LEU A 63 4.62 -4.53 6.27
CA LEU A 63 4.58 -4.01 7.65
C LEU A 63 5.76 -3.08 7.95
N ILE A 64 6.95 -3.35 7.39
CA ILE A 64 8.11 -2.46 7.52
C ILE A 64 7.78 -1.11 6.87
N HIS A 65 7.22 -1.14 5.66
CA HIS A 65 6.75 0.06 4.96
C HIS A 65 5.72 0.84 5.79
N GLN A 66 4.67 0.15 6.23
CA GLN A 66 3.53 0.75 6.93
C GLN A 66 3.88 1.33 8.31
N SER A 67 5.02 0.90 8.87
CA SER A 67 5.53 1.28 10.20
C SER A 67 6.85 2.05 10.13
N SER A 68 7.26 2.55 8.97
CA SER A 68 8.50 3.33 8.83
C SER A 68 8.30 4.77 9.31
N ASP A 69 9.38 5.41 9.77
CA ASP A 69 9.35 6.81 10.22
C ASP A 69 8.76 7.75 9.15
N HIS A 70 9.17 7.57 7.88
CA HIS A 70 8.67 8.40 6.78
C HIS A 70 7.19 8.16 6.48
N HIS A 71 6.66 6.96 6.76
CA HIS A 71 5.23 6.67 6.65
C HIS A 71 4.46 7.23 7.85
N GLU A 72 4.98 7.18 9.07
CA GLU A 72 4.35 7.78 10.25
C GLU A 72 4.27 9.32 10.12
N ASP A 73 5.38 9.97 9.74
CA ASP A 73 5.46 11.41 9.46
C ASP A 73 4.45 11.86 8.39
N PHE A 74 4.22 11.00 7.39
CA PHE A 74 3.22 11.21 6.36
C PHE A 74 1.81 11.06 6.96
N GLY A 75 1.57 10.01 7.74
CA GLY A 75 0.27 9.72 8.38
C GLY A 75 -0.25 10.85 9.25
N GLU A 76 0.62 11.53 10.01
CA GLU A 76 0.24 12.70 10.83
C GLU A 76 -0.35 13.85 10.00
N LYS A 77 0.21 14.07 8.81
CA LYS A 77 -0.21 15.15 7.89
C LYS A 77 -1.34 14.71 6.97
N PHE A 78 -1.42 13.42 6.67
CA PHE A 78 -2.36 12.82 5.73
C PHE A 78 -3.81 13.13 6.10
N GLY A 79 -4.20 12.91 7.36
CA GLY A 79 -5.57 13.17 7.82
C GLY A 79 -6.05 14.62 7.65
N ALA A 80 -5.12 15.58 7.60
CA ALA A 80 -5.47 16.99 7.41
C ALA A 80 -5.87 17.32 5.97
N ILE A 81 -5.35 16.59 4.97
CA ILE A 81 -5.50 16.91 3.55
C ILE A 81 -6.36 15.91 2.77
N ILE A 82 -6.68 14.75 3.35
CA ILE A 82 -7.50 13.72 2.71
C ILE A 82 -8.99 13.91 3.00
N GLU A 83 -9.79 13.78 1.96
CA GLU A 83 -11.26 13.79 1.97
C GLU A 83 -11.84 12.37 2.04
N ASP A 84 -11.26 11.43 1.29
CA ASP A 84 -11.66 10.01 1.28
C ASP A 84 -10.45 9.12 0.97
N HIS A 85 -10.43 7.92 1.51
CA HIS A 85 -9.34 6.96 1.31
C HIS A 85 -9.82 5.54 1.54
N TRP A 86 -9.45 4.64 0.63
CA TRP A 86 -9.56 3.22 0.88
C TRP A 86 -8.36 2.47 0.35
N VAL A 87 -8.10 1.31 0.96
CA VAL A 87 -7.11 0.34 0.53
C VAL A 87 -7.79 -1.00 0.28
N LYS A 88 -7.41 -1.69 -0.79
CA LYS A 88 -7.86 -3.05 -1.09
C LYS A 88 -6.66 -3.91 -1.41
N TRP A 89 -6.57 -5.06 -0.74
CA TRP A 89 -5.73 -6.14 -1.22
C TRP A 89 -6.24 -6.63 -2.58
N VAL A 90 -5.32 -6.99 -3.46
CA VAL A 90 -5.65 -7.52 -4.79
C VAL A 90 -4.79 -8.75 -5.08
N ASP A 91 -5.34 -9.65 -5.89
CA ASP A 91 -4.68 -10.87 -6.36
C ASP A 91 -4.47 -10.79 -7.86
N PRO A 92 -3.36 -11.33 -8.40
CA PRO A 92 -3.18 -11.39 -9.84
C PRO A 92 -4.22 -12.32 -10.48
N MET A 93 -4.63 -11.98 -11.70
CA MET A 93 -5.38 -12.91 -12.55
C MET A 93 -4.37 -13.78 -13.30
N ASP A 94 -4.15 -15.02 -12.88
CA ASP A 94 -3.10 -15.90 -13.44
C ASP A 94 -3.12 -15.99 -14.98
N ARG A 95 -4.32 -16.01 -15.57
CA ARG A 95 -4.54 -16.09 -17.03
C ARG A 95 -4.34 -14.76 -17.78
N GLY A 96 -4.33 -13.62 -17.08
CA GLY A 96 -4.24 -12.28 -17.66
C GLY A 96 -3.05 -11.45 -17.17
N SER A 97 -2.32 -11.94 -16.18
CA SER A 97 -1.20 -11.25 -15.53
C SER A 97 -0.08 -12.23 -15.19
N MET A 98 0.34 -12.99 -16.20
CA MET A 98 1.37 -14.02 -16.07
C MET A 98 2.65 -13.47 -15.42
N GLY A 99 3.19 -14.23 -14.46
CA GLY A 99 4.43 -13.91 -13.76
C GLY A 99 4.27 -13.06 -12.49
N LEU A 100 3.05 -12.64 -12.14
CA LEU A 100 2.78 -12.05 -10.84
C LEU A 100 2.59 -13.13 -9.77
N VAL A 101 3.06 -12.86 -8.55
CA VAL A 101 2.96 -13.77 -7.40
C VAL A 101 1.66 -13.50 -6.63
N PRO A 102 0.89 -14.53 -6.23
CA PRO A 102 -0.33 -14.32 -5.47
C PRO A 102 -0.12 -13.56 -4.16
N SER A 103 -1.10 -12.72 -3.81
CA SER A 103 -1.17 -12.08 -2.50
C SER A 103 -1.52 -13.15 -1.46
N ASN A 104 -0.73 -13.24 -0.40
CA ASN A 104 -0.89 -14.32 0.59
C ASN A 104 -0.78 -13.77 2.02
N PRO A 105 -1.70 -14.17 2.92
CA PRO A 105 -1.61 -13.81 4.33
C PRO A 105 -0.40 -14.46 4.97
N GLN A 106 0.27 -13.72 5.83
CA GLN A 106 1.36 -14.21 6.65
C GLN A 106 1.21 -13.64 8.05
N LYS A 107 1.74 -14.33 9.06
CA LYS A 107 1.85 -13.75 10.40
C LYS A 107 3.03 -12.79 10.43
N PRO A 108 2.99 -11.72 11.25
CA PRO A 108 4.19 -10.93 11.54
C PRO A 108 5.33 -11.83 12.00
N GLN A 109 6.56 -11.49 11.61
CA GLN A 109 7.75 -12.21 12.05
C GLN A 109 8.01 -11.98 13.55
N GLU A 110 8.81 -12.85 14.18
CA GLU A 110 9.06 -12.81 15.64
C GLU A 110 9.67 -11.49 16.13
N ASN A 111 10.39 -10.79 15.25
CA ASN A 111 11.01 -9.49 15.50
C ASN A 111 10.12 -8.29 15.14
N ALA A 112 8.83 -8.50 14.84
CA ALA A 112 7.90 -7.42 14.53
C ALA A 112 7.76 -6.44 15.72
N THR A 113 7.80 -5.14 15.43
CA THR A 113 7.58 -4.12 16.46
C THR A 113 6.11 -4.10 16.90
N PRO A 114 5.78 -3.49 18.04
CA PRO A 114 4.39 -3.32 18.47
C PRO A 114 3.51 -2.63 17.40
N LEU A 115 4.05 -1.63 16.69
CA LEU A 115 3.34 -0.94 15.62
C LEU A 115 3.09 -1.86 14.42
N MET A 116 4.05 -2.71 14.04
CA MET A 116 3.86 -3.69 12.98
C MET A 116 2.80 -4.73 13.37
N ILE A 117 2.76 -5.15 14.64
CA ILE A 117 1.72 -6.05 15.14
C ILE A 117 0.35 -5.38 15.06
N GLN A 118 0.23 -4.12 15.46
CA GLN A 118 -1.01 -3.34 15.33
C GLN A 118 -1.45 -3.22 13.87
N ASN A 119 -0.53 -2.83 12.98
CA ASN A 119 -0.80 -2.70 11.54
C ASN A 119 -1.22 -4.02 10.92
N SER A 120 -0.65 -5.15 11.35
CA SER A 120 -1.05 -6.48 10.87
C SER A 120 -2.50 -6.86 11.21
N GLN A 121 -3.02 -6.32 12.31
CA GLN A 121 -4.40 -6.55 12.75
C GLN A 121 -5.38 -5.58 12.07
N ALA A 122 -4.94 -4.34 11.81
CA ALA A 122 -5.75 -3.32 11.14
C ALA A 122 -5.84 -3.55 9.62
N MET A 123 -4.80 -4.11 9.01
CA MET A 123 -4.70 -4.32 7.57
C MET A 123 -4.30 -5.76 7.21
N PRO A 124 -5.06 -6.78 7.66
CA PRO A 124 -4.75 -8.16 7.32
C PRO A 124 -4.96 -8.39 5.81
N ILE A 125 -4.07 -9.15 5.18
CA ILE A 125 -4.34 -9.65 3.82
C ILE A 125 -5.47 -10.67 3.91
N GLU A 126 -6.63 -10.31 3.38
CA GLU A 126 -7.74 -11.24 3.20
C GLU A 126 -7.66 -11.89 1.82
N VAL A 127 -7.75 -13.22 1.78
CA VAL A 127 -7.82 -13.99 0.53
C VAL A 127 -9.18 -14.69 0.49
N PRO A 128 -10.18 -14.08 -0.19
CA PRO A 128 -11.49 -14.68 -0.40
C PRO A 128 -11.41 -16.05 -1.07
N ASP A 129 -12.37 -16.92 -0.78
CA ASP A 129 -12.42 -18.28 -1.33
C ASP A 129 -12.44 -18.26 -2.87
N TRP A 130 -13.19 -17.33 -3.47
CA TRP A 130 -13.27 -17.23 -4.93
C TRP A 130 -11.93 -16.88 -5.58
N TRP A 131 -10.99 -16.21 -4.89
CA TRP A 131 -9.62 -16.03 -5.42
C TRP A 131 -8.92 -17.38 -5.51
N ARG A 132 -9.00 -18.20 -4.46
CA ARG A 132 -8.38 -19.53 -4.42
C ARG A 132 -8.94 -20.45 -5.50
N GLU A 133 -10.23 -20.34 -5.79
CA GLU A 133 -10.90 -21.11 -6.85
C GLU A 133 -10.45 -20.72 -8.27
N GLN A 134 -10.01 -19.47 -8.48
CA GLN A 134 -9.57 -18.98 -9.79
C GLN A 134 -8.05 -19.08 -10.01
N ARG A 135 -7.26 -19.31 -8.95
CA ARG A 135 -5.82 -19.57 -9.06
C ARG A 135 -5.58 -20.90 -9.80
N SER A 136 -4.62 -20.92 -10.73
CA SER A 136 -4.34 -22.08 -11.60
C SER A 136 -2.90 -22.56 -11.50
#